data_AF-A0A554L9K0-F1
#
_entry.id   AF-A0A554L9K0-F1
#
_cell.length_a   1.000
_cell.length_b   1.000
_cell.length_c   1.000
_cell.angle_alpha   90.00
_cell.angle_beta   90.00
_cell.angle_gamma   90.00
#
_symmetry.space_group_name_H-M   'P 1'
#
loop_
_entity.id
_entity.type
_entity.pdbx_description
1 polymer ?
#
loop_
_entity_poly.entity_id
_entity_poly.type
_entity_poly.pdbx_seq_one_letter_code
_entity_poly.pdbx_strand_id
1 'polypeptide(L)' 'MENIHVEVCSACHPFYTGQMRFVDTAGRVDKFKAKQENAYKLEGLSKKERRAAKRKEKVEEEMSRPTSLEEVRKTVVGSK' A
#
# COMPACT_ATOMS: atom_id res chain seq x y z
N MET A 1 -15.77 40.12 -11.34
CA MET A 1 -15.60 38.74 -11.84
C MET A 1 -15.20 37.89 -10.65
N GLU A 2 -16.10 37.02 -10.21
CA GLU A 2 -15.94 36.21 -9.02
C GLU A 2 -15.05 35.00 -9.34
N ASN A 3 -13.98 34.82 -8.56
CA ASN A 3 -13.04 33.72 -8.74
C ASN A 3 -13.62 32.45 -8.11
N ILE A 4 -13.84 31.42 -8.91
CA ILE A 4 -14.29 30.12 -8.43
C ILE A 4 -13.07 29.38 -7.88
N HIS A 5 -13.05 29.16 -6.57
CA HIS A 5 -12.04 28.32 -5.92
C HIS A 5 -12.44 26.85 -6.11
N VAL A 6 -11.75 26.16 -7.01
CA VAL A 6 -11.96 24.72 -7.27
C VAL A 6 -10.85 23.92 -6.62
N GLU A 7 -11.21 22.89 -5.85
CA GLU A 7 -10.23 22.05 -5.12
C GLU A 7 -9.45 21.09 -6.01
N VAL A 8 -9.96 20.77 -7.20
CA VAL A 8 -9.30 19.86 -8.15
C VAL A 8 -9.39 20.43 -9.57
N CYS A 9 -8.24 20.83 -10.10
CA CYS A 9 -8.10 21.37 -11.44
C CYS A 9 -7.61 20.31 -12.45
N SER A 10 -7.88 20.49 -13.74
CA SER A 10 -7.37 19.59 -14.80
C SER A 10 -5.85 19.54 -14.85
N ALA A 11 -5.16 20.60 -14.43
CA ALA A 11 -3.70 20.59 -14.28
C ALA A 11 -3.20 19.88 -13.00
N CYS A 12 -4.11 19.50 -12.09
CA CYS A 12 -3.79 19.05 -10.74
C CYS A 12 -4.04 17.54 -10.52
N HIS A 13 -4.94 16.91 -11.29
CA HIS A 13 -5.26 15.49 -11.10
C HIS A 13 -4.30 14.60 -11.92
N PRO A 14 -3.57 13.65 -11.31
CA PRO A 14 -2.57 12.80 -11.97
C PRO A 14 -3.07 12.02 -13.21
N PHE A 15 -4.40 11.87 -13.32
CA PHE A 15 -5.08 11.31 -14.48
C PHE A 15 -4.89 12.15 -15.76
N TYR A 16 -4.86 13.48 -15.62
CA TYR A 16 -4.71 14.41 -16.74
C TYR A 16 -3.26 14.81 -17.00
N THR A 17 -2.38 14.72 -16.00
CA THR A 17 -0.95 15.03 -16.14
C THR A 17 -0.13 13.87 -16.73
N GLY A 18 -0.79 12.79 -17.18
CA GLY A 18 -0.14 11.69 -17.92
C GLY A 18 0.79 10.80 -17.10
N GLN A 19 0.77 10.88 -15.76
CA GLN A 19 1.55 9.99 -14.90
C GLN A 19 0.87 8.61 -14.84
N MET A 20 1.09 7.79 -15.87
CA MET A 20 0.65 6.41 -15.87
C MET A 20 1.40 5.64 -14.77
N ARG A 21 0.73 5.39 -13.65
CA ARG A 21 1.18 4.37 -12.69
C ARG A 21 1.00 3.03 -13.38
N PHE A 22 2.11 2.42 -13.81
CA PHE A 22 2.09 1.03 -14.29
C PHE A 22 1.62 0.15 -13.13
N VAL A 23 0.37 -0.31 -13.20
CA VAL A 23 -0.16 -1.32 -12.29
C VAL A 23 0.32 -2.66 -12.83
N ASP A 24 1.61 -2.95 -12.61
CA ASP A 24 2.26 -4.13 -13.18
C ASP A 24 1.67 -5.43 -12.64
N THR A 25 1.37 -6.35 -13.56
CA THR A 25 1.07 -7.76 -13.29
C THR A 25 2.25 -8.49 -12.63
N ALA A 26 3.43 -7.86 -12.55
CA ALA A 26 4.64 -8.35 -11.89
C ALA A 26 4.38 -8.92 -10.50
N GLY A 27 3.47 -8.33 -9.72
CA GLY A 27 3.17 -8.80 -8.37
C GLY A 27 2.35 -10.10 -8.28
N ARG A 28 1.75 -10.61 -9.36
CA ARG A 28 0.90 -11.82 -9.28
C ARG A 28 1.71 -13.10 -9.10
N VAL A 29 2.83 -13.22 -9.82
CA VAL A 29 3.75 -14.36 -9.70
C VAL A 29 4.45 -14.33 -8.35
N ASP A 30 4.87 -13.15 -7.89
CA ASP A 30 5.53 -13.01 -6.58
C ASP A 30 4.56 -13.32 -5.43
N LYS A 31 3.31 -12.86 -5.51
CA LYS A 31 2.26 -13.25 -4.55
C LYS A 31 2.00 -14.76 -4.55
N PHE A 32 2.11 -15.41 -5.71
CA PHE A 32 1.92 -16.85 -5.81
C PHE A 32 3.08 -17.62 -5.18
N LYS A 33 4.34 -17.23 -5.46
CA LYS A 33 5.53 -17.80 -4.81
C LYS A 33 5.50 -17.62 -3.30
N ALA A 34 5.23 -16.40 -2.82
CA ALA A 34 5.10 -16.10 -1.39
C ALA A 34 4.00 -16.94 -0.73
N LYS A 35 2.86 -17.16 -1.41
CA LYS A 35 1.78 -18.01 -0.89
C LYS A 35 2.20 -19.48 -0.80
N GLN A 36 2.97 -20.00 -1.76
CA GLN A 36 3.48 -21.38 -1.71
C GLN A 36 4.51 -21.55 -0.59
N GLU A 37 5.46 -20.63 -0.46
CA GLU A 37 6.45 -20.66 0.63
C GLU A 37 5.77 -20.60 2.00
N ASN A 38 4.76 -19.75 2.14
CA ASN A 38 3.97 -19.69 3.36
C ASN A 38 3.16 -20.97 3.57
N ALA A 39 2.63 -21.60 2.52
CA ALA A 39 1.95 -22.88 2.66
C ALA A 39 2.90 -23.96 3.20
N TYR A 40 4.12 -24.04 2.67
CA TYR A 40 5.17 -24.95 3.13
C TYR A 40 5.58 -24.69 4.60
N LYS A 41 5.83 -23.43 4.97
CA LYS A 41 6.16 -23.04 6.36
C LYS A 41 5.03 -23.32 7.35
N LEU A 42 3.79 -23.37 6.86
CA LEU A 42 2.60 -23.59 7.68
C LEU A 42 2.13 -25.05 7.67
N GLU A 43 2.82 -25.95 6.94
CA GLU A 43 2.58 -27.40 7.05
C GLU A 43 2.95 -27.85 8.46
N GLY A 44 1.98 -28.47 9.16
CA GLY A 44 2.15 -28.93 10.54
C GLY A 44 1.70 -27.96 11.64
N LEU A 45 1.37 -26.70 11.34
CA LEU A 45 0.87 -25.73 12.33
C LEU A 45 -0.66 -25.76 12.46
N SER A 46 -1.15 -25.70 13.70
CA SER A 46 -2.58 -25.67 14.00
C SER A 46 -3.24 -24.40 13.44
N LYS A 47 -4.51 -24.50 13.03
CA LYS A 47 -5.33 -23.38 12.53
C LYS A 47 -5.33 -22.16 13.47
N LYS A 48 -5.14 -22.39 14.78
CA LYS A 48 -5.06 -21.34 15.80
C LYS A 48 -3.73 -20.56 15.72
N GLU A 49 -2.62 -21.25 15.52
CA GLU A 49 -1.26 -20.67 15.45
C GLU A 49 -1.08 -19.87 14.17
N ARG A 50 -1.58 -20.38 13.04
CA ARG A 50 -1.59 -19.68 11.75
C ARG A 50 -2.35 -18.35 11.81
N ARG A 51 -3.47 -18.31 12.53
CA ARG A 51 -4.27 -17.09 12.74
C ARG A 51 -3.59 -16.09 13.67
N ALA A 52 -2.90 -16.58 14.70
CA ALA A 52 -2.15 -15.73 15.62
C ALA A 52 -0.96 -15.05 14.91
N ALA A 53 -0.20 -15.79 14.10
CA ALA A 53 0.90 -15.23 13.31
C ALA A 53 0.42 -14.15 12.33
N LYS A 54 -0.64 -14.45 11.56
CA LYS A 54 -1.23 -13.50 10.61
C LYS A 54 -1.81 -12.23 11.27
N ARG A 55 -2.33 -12.35 12.49
CA ARG A 55 -2.86 -11.20 13.24
C ARG A 55 -1.73 -10.30 13.76
N LYS A 56 -0.61 -10.89 14.20
CA LYS A 56 0.58 -10.13 14.62
C LYS A 56 1.19 -9.36 13.44
N GLU A 57 1.36 -10.03 12.31
CA GLU A 57 1.85 -9.42 11.06
C GLU A 57 0.96 -8.25 10.63
N LYS A 58 -0.38 -8.41 10.66
CA LYS A 58 -1.31 -7.33 10.31
C LYS A 58 -1.27 -6.15 11.28
N VAL A 59 -1.09 -6.40 12.57
CA VAL A 59 -0.94 -5.34 13.58
C VAL A 59 0.37 -4.58 13.35
N GLU A 60 1.46 -5.27 13.06
CA GLU A 60 2.76 -4.65 12.78
C GLU A 60 2.74 -3.83 11.47
N GLU A 61 2.07 -4.34 10.43
CA GLU A 61 1.82 -3.60 9.20
C GLU A 61 0.97 -2.34 9.47
N GLU A 62 -0.10 -2.45 10.26
CA GLU A 62 -0.94 -1.29 10.63
C GLU A 62 -0.17 -0.24 11.45
N MET A 63 0.76 -0.66 12.30
CA MET A 63 1.63 0.23 13.07
C MET A 63 2.73 0.88 12.21
N SER A 64 3.16 0.21 11.13
CA SER A 64 4.17 0.73 10.19
C SER A 64 3.62 1.76 9.21
N ARG A 65 2.29 1.80 9.04
CA ARG A 65 1.65 2.75 8.12
C ARG A 65 1.62 4.13 8.78
N PRO A 66 2.05 5.19 8.08
CA PRO A 66 2.02 6.54 8.62
C PRO A 66 0.57 6.89 8.99
N THR A 67 0.37 7.25 10.25
CA THR A 67 -0.96 7.43 10.85
C THR A 67 -1.56 8.80 10.53
N SER A 68 -0.75 9.70 9.93
CA SER A 68 -1.16 11.04 9.58
C SER A 68 -0.75 11.44 8.17
N LEU A 69 -1.60 12.27 7.53
CA LEU A 69 -1.28 12.91 6.26
C LEU A 69 -0.04 13.81 6.35
N GLU A 70 0.30 14.31 7.55
CA GLU A 70 1.54 15.07 7.78
C GLU A 70 2.80 14.22 7.63
N GLU A 71 2.79 12.98 8.11
CA GLU A 71 3.92 12.04 7.93
C GLU A 71 4.11 11.66 6.46
N VAL A 72 2.99 11.47 5.73
CA VAL A 72 3.02 11.20 4.30
C VAL A 72 3.55 12.42 3.53
N ARG A 73 3.17 13.65 3.91
CA ARG A 73 3.66 14.88 3.27
C ARG A 73 5.14 15.13 3.55
N LYS A 74 5.63 14.89 4.78
CA LYS A 74 7.06 15.04 5.14
C LYS A 74 7.98 14.08 4.35
N THR A 75 7.52 12.84 4.12
CA THR A 75 8.28 11.84 3.35
C THR A 75 8.33 12.14 1.85
N VAL A 76 7.26 12.71 1.28
CA VAL A 76 7.18 13.08 -0.15
C VAL A 76 7.87 14.42 -0.43
N VAL A 77 7.75 15.41 0.46
CA VAL A 77 8.35 16.75 0.27
C VAL A 77 9.86 16.77 0.57
N GLY A 78 10.38 15.79 1.32
CA GLY A 78 11.83 15.62 1.57
C GLY A 78 12.62 14.99 0.42
N SER A 79 11.94 14.50 -0.62
CA SER A 79 12.57 13.89 -1.81
C SER A 79 12.63 14.88 -2.99
N LYS A 80 13.25 16.05 -2.75
CA LYS A 80 13.60 17.10 -3.72
C LYS A 80 12.45 17.79 -4.48
#